data_AF-A0A645ITJ4-F1
#
_entry.id   AF-A0A645ITJ4-F1
#
_cell.length_a   1.000
_cell.length_b   1.000
_cell.length_c   1.000
_cell.angle_alpha   90.00
_cell.angle_beta   90.00
_cell.angle_gamma   90.00
#
_symmetry.space_group_name_H-M   'P 1'
#
loop_
_entity.id
_entity.type
_entity.pdbx_description
1 polymer ?
#
loop_
_entity_poly.entity_id
_entity_poly.type
_entity_poly.pdbx_seq_one_letter_code
_entity_poly.pdbx_strand_id
1 'polypeptide(L)'
;MAWALWIAKTFEIEIEEQSANNIIDTRDSISNLILLDLIKNTTLVNGHPRVSDIEAELKDDILMTENWLLAYEGVKKGWLTPAEANLLDKNLFFKILKDKNVEFYKQTKQLKTYKPKEEKPIETYSGGQAVQQEDQQSKENEQVEKTDNNQTGEPFDIFISGFEL
;
A
#
# COMPACT_ATOMS: atom_id res chain seq x y z
N MET A 1 -3.19 -7.33 -7.42
CA MET A 1 -4.21 -6.26 -7.53
C MET A 1 -4.27 -5.35 -6.31
N ALA A 2 -3.94 -5.85 -5.11
CA ALA A 2 -3.97 -5.13 -3.83
C ALA A 2 -3.46 -3.66 -3.85
N TRP A 3 -2.27 -3.40 -4.42
CA TRP A 3 -1.73 -2.03 -4.47
C TRP A 3 -2.62 -1.06 -5.24
N ALA A 4 -3.20 -1.49 -6.37
CA ALA A 4 -4.08 -0.66 -7.16
C ALA A 4 -5.35 -0.30 -6.38
N LEU A 5 -5.94 -1.28 -5.67
CA LEU A 5 -7.10 -1.05 -4.81
C LEU A 5 -6.79 -0.13 -3.63
N TRP A 6 -5.61 -0.28 -3.03
CA TRP A 6 -5.19 0.58 -1.94
C TRP A 6 -5.03 2.04 -2.36
N ILE A 7 -4.48 2.27 -3.56
CA ILE A 7 -4.39 3.58 -4.19
C ILE A 7 -5.78 4.11 -4.53
N ALA A 8 -6.65 3.29 -5.13
CA ALA A 8 -8.03 3.67 -5.44
C ALA A 8 -8.77 4.14 -4.19
N LYS A 9 -8.62 3.43 -3.07
CA LYS A 9 -9.16 3.83 -1.77
C LYS A 9 -8.60 5.18 -1.29
N THR A 10 -7.29 5.39 -1.40
CA THR A 10 -6.63 6.64 -0.97
C THR A 10 -7.14 7.85 -1.75
N PHE A 11 -7.37 7.70 -3.06
CA PHE A 11 -7.78 8.78 -3.95
C PHE A 11 -9.29 8.80 -4.21
N GLU A 12 -10.07 8.02 -3.47
CA GLU A 12 -11.53 7.96 -3.58
C GLU A 12 -12.01 7.67 -5.02
N ILE A 13 -11.30 6.76 -5.70
CA ILE A 13 -11.64 6.34 -7.07
C ILE A 13 -12.78 5.32 -6.99
N GLU A 14 -13.85 5.60 -7.73
CA GLU A 14 -14.99 4.68 -7.84
C GLU A 14 -14.65 3.42 -8.66
N ILE A 15 -15.23 2.30 -8.24
CA ILE A 15 -15.05 0.97 -8.84
C ILE A 15 -16.42 0.48 -9.31
N GLU A 16 -16.54 0.19 -10.59
CA GLU A 16 -17.74 -0.40 -11.17
C GLU A 16 -17.92 -1.86 -10.74
N GLU A 17 -19.17 -2.31 -10.68
CA GLU A 17 -19.54 -3.67 -10.27
C GLU A 17 -18.80 -4.75 -11.07
N GLN A 18 -18.65 -4.56 -12.39
CA GLN A 18 -17.93 -5.51 -13.24
C GLN A 18 -16.45 -5.62 -12.87
N SER A 19 -15.79 -4.49 -12.56
CA SER A 19 -14.40 -4.51 -12.09
C SER A 19 -14.28 -5.19 -10.72
N ALA A 20 -15.22 -4.92 -9.81
CA ALA A 20 -15.28 -5.59 -8.52
C ALA A 20 -15.45 -7.11 -8.68
N ASN A 21 -16.34 -7.57 -9.56
CA ASN A 21 -16.55 -8.98 -9.85
C ASN A 21 -15.31 -9.65 -10.46
N ASN A 22 -14.61 -8.97 -11.38
CA ASN A 22 -13.35 -9.47 -11.93
C ASN A 22 -12.27 -9.65 -10.86
N ILE A 23 -12.23 -8.76 -9.85
CA ILE A 23 -11.31 -8.90 -8.71
C ILE A 23 -11.67 -10.12 -7.88
N ILE A 24 -12.96 -10.32 -7.57
CA ILE A 24 -13.45 -11.50 -6.84
C ILE A 24 -12.99 -12.79 -7.55
N ASP A 25 -13.12 -12.83 -8.87
CA ASP A 25 -12.76 -13.99 -9.69
C ASP A 25 -11.25 -14.31 -9.66
N THR A 26 -10.39 -13.35 -9.30
CA THR A 26 -8.95 -13.62 -9.14
C THR A 26 -8.62 -14.48 -7.91
N ARG A 27 -9.54 -14.58 -6.95
CA ARG A 27 -9.38 -15.30 -5.68
C ARG A 27 -8.16 -14.87 -4.83
N ASP A 28 -7.62 -13.67 -5.06
CA ASP A 28 -6.51 -13.16 -4.25
C ASP A 28 -7.03 -12.66 -2.90
N SER A 29 -6.56 -13.30 -1.81
CA SER A 29 -7.06 -13.04 -0.45
C SER A 29 -6.92 -11.57 -0.02
N ILE A 30 -5.79 -10.94 -0.33
CA ILE A 30 -5.52 -9.54 0.04
C ILE A 30 -6.39 -8.57 -0.78
N SER A 31 -6.49 -8.79 -2.09
CA SER A 31 -7.28 -7.93 -2.97
C SER A 31 -8.77 -8.03 -2.62
N ASN A 32 -9.27 -9.25 -2.37
CA ASN A 32 -10.65 -9.45 -1.93
C ASN A 32 -10.92 -8.83 -0.56
N LEU A 33 -9.94 -8.88 0.36
CA LEU A 33 -10.10 -8.24 1.68
C LEU A 33 -10.19 -6.71 1.57
N ILE A 34 -9.36 -6.09 0.73
CA ILE A 34 -9.44 -4.64 0.46
C ILE A 34 -10.75 -4.29 -0.24
N LEU A 35 -11.18 -5.12 -1.21
CA LEU A 35 -12.46 -4.91 -1.89
C LEU A 35 -13.65 -4.99 -0.93
N LEU A 36 -13.65 -5.96 -0.01
CA LEU A 36 -14.70 -6.07 1.02
C LEU A 36 -14.72 -4.84 1.93
N ASP A 37 -13.56 -4.32 2.32
CA ASP A 37 -13.48 -3.08 3.08
C ASP A 37 -14.13 -1.91 2.31
N LEU A 38 -13.86 -1.79 1.01
CA LEU A 38 -14.49 -0.79 0.15
C LEU A 38 -16.01 -0.98 0.07
N ILE A 39 -16.49 -2.21 -0.15
CA ILE A 39 -17.93 -2.51 -0.23
C ILE A 39 -18.66 -2.19 1.07
N LYS A 40 -18.05 -2.49 2.23
CA LYS A 40 -18.74 -2.40 3.53
C LYS A 40 -18.58 -1.06 4.23
N ASN A 41 -17.50 -0.34 3.97
CA ASN A 41 -17.14 0.86 4.76
C ASN A 41 -17.01 2.13 3.91
N THR A 42 -17.14 2.05 2.58
CA THR A 42 -17.13 3.22 1.70
C THR A 42 -18.28 3.16 0.70
N THR A 43 -18.48 4.24 -0.04
CA THR A 43 -19.45 4.31 -1.16
C THR A 43 -18.75 4.25 -2.52
N LEU A 44 -17.50 3.77 -2.55
CA LEU A 44 -16.68 3.78 -3.77
C LEU A 44 -16.98 2.61 -4.71
N VAL A 45 -17.71 1.60 -4.26
CA VAL A 45 -18.07 0.45 -5.10
C VAL A 45 -19.52 0.58 -5.53
N ASN A 46 -19.71 0.70 -6.83
CA ASN A 46 -21.03 0.82 -7.44
C ASN A 46 -21.65 -0.57 -7.63
N GLY A 47 -22.97 -0.67 -7.40
CA GLY A 47 -23.73 -1.90 -7.60
C GLY A 47 -23.59 -2.92 -6.48
N HIS A 48 -23.81 -4.19 -6.80
CA HIS A 48 -23.79 -5.30 -5.83
C HIS A 48 -22.84 -6.41 -6.30
N PRO A 49 -21.53 -6.29 -6.01
CA PRO A 49 -20.57 -7.34 -6.36
C PRO A 49 -20.94 -8.69 -5.73
N ARG A 50 -20.51 -9.79 -6.36
CA ARG A 50 -20.82 -11.17 -5.97
C ARG A 50 -20.07 -11.63 -4.72
N VAL A 51 -20.26 -10.95 -3.60
CA VAL A 51 -19.66 -11.30 -2.30
C VAL A 51 -20.08 -12.70 -1.85
N SER A 52 -21.26 -13.16 -2.25
CA SER A 52 -21.74 -14.53 -2.02
C SER A 52 -20.79 -15.60 -2.56
N ASP A 53 -20.05 -15.32 -3.63
CA ASP A 53 -19.10 -16.27 -4.21
C ASP A 53 -17.92 -16.48 -3.27
N ILE A 54 -17.50 -15.43 -2.55
CA ILE A 54 -16.48 -15.51 -1.50
C ILE A 54 -17.03 -16.28 -0.28
N GLU A 55 -18.27 -15.99 0.12
CA GLU A 55 -18.92 -16.67 1.25
C GLU A 55 -19.09 -18.17 1.00
N ALA A 56 -19.35 -18.58 -0.24
CA ALA A 56 -19.45 -19.98 -0.64
C ALA A 56 -18.12 -20.75 -0.49
N GLU A 57 -16.99 -20.05 -0.48
CA GLU A 57 -15.65 -20.62 -0.26
C GLU A 57 -15.28 -20.72 1.24
N LEU A 58 -16.04 -20.08 2.15
CA LEU A 58 -15.79 -20.13 3.60
C LEU A 58 -16.25 -21.45 4.24
N LYS A 59 -15.50 -22.52 3.98
CA LYS A 59 -15.70 -23.87 4.53
C LYS A 59 -14.65 -24.22 5.58
N ASP A 60 -14.84 -25.32 6.29
CA ASP A 60 -14.04 -25.73 7.45
C ASP A 60 -12.51 -25.70 7.26
N ASP A 61 -12.00 -25.96 6.07
CA ASP A 61 -10.57 -26.02 5.77
C ASP A 61 -9.96 -24.66 5.36
N ILE A 62 -10.77 -23.64 5.07
CA ILE A 62 -10.31 -22.33 4.55
C ILE A 62 -9.25 -21.68 5.45
N LEU A 63 -9.38 -21.88 6.76
CA LEU A 63 -8.48 -21.34 7.79
C LEU A 63 -7.07 -21.96 7.75
N MET A 64 -6.90 -23.08 7.05
CA MET A 64 -5.60 -23.74 6.85
C MET A 64 -5.06 -23.57 5.42
N THR A 65 -5.72 -22.78 4.59
CA THR A 65 -5.29 -22.45 3.23
C THR A 65 -4.69 -21.04 3.17
N GLU A 66 -4.19 -20.62 2.00
CA GLU A 66 -3.71 -19.24 1.76
C GLU A 66 -4.77 -18.15 1.96
N ASN A 67 -6.06 -18.52 1.94
CA ASN A 67 -7.18 -17.62 2.13
C ASN A 67 -7.58 -17.43 3.60
N TRP A 68 -6.82 -18.01 4.55
CA TRP A 68 -7.10 -17.91 5.98
C TRP A 68 -7.29 -16.46 6.46
N LEU A 69 -6.51 -15.53 5.90
CA LEU A 69 -6.53 -14.13 6.30
C LEU A 69 -7.86 -13.45 5.91
N LEU A 70 -8.32 -13.71 4.68
CA LEU A 70 -9.61 -13.23 4.19
C LEU A 70 -10.75 -13.78 5.03
N ALA A 71 -10.73 -15.10 5.31
CA ALA A 71 -11.74 -15.76 6.13
C ALA A 71 -11.76 -15.21 7.56
N TYR A 72 -10.60 -15.14 8.21
CA TYR A 72 -10.50 -14.65 9.59
C TYR A 72 -10.95 -13.19 9.72
N GLU A 73 -10.40 -12.28 8.92
CA GLU A 73 -10.74 -10.86 9.00
C GLU A 73 -12.18 -10.60 8.57
N GLY A 74 -12.61 -11.23 7.47
CA GLY A 74 -13.96 -11.06 6.93
C GLY A 74 -15.04 -11.53 7.91
N VAL A 75 -14.86 -12.69 8.54
CA VAL A 75 -15.80 -13.21 9.55
C VAL A 75 -15.71 -12.41 10.85
N LYS A 76 -14.49 -12.11 11.35
CA LYS A 76 -14.30 -11.35 12.59
C LYS A 76 -14.94 -9.97 12.54
N LYS A 77 -14.84 -9.28 11.41
CA LYS A 77 -15.41 -7.94 11.20
C LYS A 77 -16.88 -7.97 10.77
N GLY A 78 -17.47 -9.16 10.60
CA GLY A 78 -18.86 -9.32 10.16
C GLY A 78 -19.11 -8.91 8.70
N TRP A 79 -18.05 -8.91 7.88
CA TRP A 79 -18.16 -8.58 6.45
C TRP A 79 -18.61 -9.77 5.60
N LEU A 80 -18.26 -10.98 6.05
CA LEU A 80 -18.62 -12.25 5.42
C LEU A 80 -19.38 -13.13 6.40
N THR A 81 -20.38 -13.82 5.89
CA THR A 81 -21.15 -14.82 6.63
C THR A 81 -20.68 -16.21 6.21
N PRO A 82 -19.97 -16.96 7.07
CA PRO A 82 -19.57 -18.32 6.73
C PRO A 82 -20.81 -19.23 6.73
N ALA A 83 -20.78 -20.31 5.94
CA ALA A 83 -21.82 -21.33 5.99
C ALA A 83 -21.95 -21.96 7.39
N GLU A 84 -20.82 -21.99 8.11
CA GLU A 84 -20.72 -22.52 9.45
C GLU A 84 -20.49 -21.39 10.46
N ALA A 85 -21.52 -21.06 11.24
CA ALA A 85 -21.52 -19.91 12.16
C ALA A 85 -20.34 -19.89 13.15
N ASN A 86 -19.78 -21.05 13.49
CA ASN A 86 -18.69 -21.21 14.46
C ASN A 86 -17.33 -21.47 13.79
N LEU A 87 -17.13 -21.10 12.52
CA LEU A 87 -15.90 -21.35 11.76
C LEU A 87 -14.62 -21.02 12.55
N LEU A 88 -14.57 -19.85 13.19
CA LEU A 88 -13.40 -19.41 13.96
C LEU A 88 -13.26 -20.11 15.32
N ASP A 89 -14.37 -20.54 15.93
CA ASP A 89 -14.38 -21.12 17.27
C ASP A 89 -14.03 -22.62 17.26
N LYS A 90 -14.18 -23.28 16.11
CA LYS A 90 -13.76 -24.68 15.90
C LYS A 90 -12.24 -24.84 15.92
N ASN A 91 -11.49 -23.83 15.46
CA ASN A 91 -10.04 -23.89 15.41
C ASN A 91 -9.43 -23.17 16.61
N LEU A 92 -8.74 -23.91 17.47
CA LEU A 92 -8.14 -23.39 18.70
C LEU A 92 -7.22 -22.17 18.46
N PHE A 93 -6.44 -22.18 17.38
CA PHE A 93 -5.52 -21.09 17.08
C PHE A 93 -6.26 -19.80 16.73
N PHE A 94 -7.26 -19.88 15.84
CA PHE A 94 -8.04 -18.71 15.43
C PHE A 94 -8.99 -18.22 16.52
N LYS A 95 -9.49 -19.13 17.37
CA LYS A 95 -10.21 -18.75 18.58
C LYS A 95 -9.37 -17.89 19.50
N ILE A 96 -8.11 -18.27 19.77
CA ILE A 96 -7.20 -17.46 20.60
C ILE A 96 -6.97 -16.07 19.98
N LEU A 97 -6.80 -15.99 18.65
CA LEU A 97 -6.62 -14.71 17.95
C LEU A 97 -7.87 -13.83 18.07
N LYS A 98 -9.05 -14.41 17.86
CA LYS A 98 -10.35 -13.74 18.00
C LYS A 98 -10.56 -13.24 19.43
N ASP A 99 -10.33 -14.09 20.43
CA ASP A 99 -10.49 -13.77 21.85
C ASP A 99 -9.53 -12.66 22.31
N LYS A 100 -8.31 -12.62 21.74
CA LYS A 100 -7.34 -11.53 21.95
C LYS A 100 -7.60 -10.30 21.09
N ASN A 101 -8.68 -10.27 20.32
CA ASN A 101 -9.06 -9.20 19.41
C ASN A 101 -7.94 -8.82 18.42
N VAL A 102 -7.20 -9.80 17.90
CA VAL A 102 -6.12 -9.56 16.93
C VAL A 102 -6.71 -9.12 15.60
N GLU A 103 -6.13 -8.07 15.01
CA GLU A 103 -6.46 -7.56 13.67
C GLU A 103 -5.19 -7.36 12.86
N PHE A 104 -5.18 -7.94 11.67
CA PHE A 104 -4.14 -7.80 10.67
C PHE A 104 -4.46 -6.65 9.72
N TYR A 105 -5.74 -6.47 9.36
CA TYR A 105 -6.17 -5.43 8.43
C TYR A 105 -6.67 -4.18 9.16
N LYS A 106 -5.95 -3.07 8.94
CA LYS A 106 -6.28 -1.76 9.54
C LYS A 106 -6.82 -0.82 8.48
N GLN A 107 -8.14 -0.62 8.50
CA GLN A 107 -8.87 0.22 7.54
C GLN A 107 -8.40 1.68 7.54
N THR A 108 -7.95 2.18 8.70
CA THR A 108 -7.56 3.58 8.91
C THR A 108 -6.13 3.90 8.45
N LYS A 109 -5.31 2.89 8.17
CA LYS A 109 -3.98 3.13 7.62
C LYS A 109 -4.15 3.40 6.13
N GLN A 110 -3.82 4.60 5.67
CA GLN A 110 -3.85 4.99 4.25
C GLN A 110 -2.61 5.82 3.90
N LEU A 111 -2.37 6.04 2.61
CA LEU A 111 -1.25 6.85 2.14
C LEU A 111 -1.49 8.32 2.51
N LYS A 112 -0.42 9.04 2.83
CA LYS A 112 -0.48 10.50 3.01
C LYS A 112 -0.43 11.15 1.64
N THR A 113 -1.43 11.94 1.31
CA THR A 113 -1.44 12.71 0.07
C THR A 113 -0.43 13.85 0.17
N TYR A 114 0.31 14.09 -0.91
CA TYR A 114 1.20 15.24 -1.01
C TYR A 114 0.34 16.50 -1.08
N LYS A 115 0.60 17.44 -0.18
CA LYS A 115 0.05 18.79 -0.26
C LYS A 115 1.19 19.70 -0.74
N PRO A 116 1.06 20.34 -1.92
CA PRO A 116 2.04 21.32 -2.36
C PRO A 116 2.25 22.37 -1.27
N LYS A 117 3.51 22.70 -0.99
CA LYS A 117 3.81 23.86 -0.15
C LYS A 117 3.30 25.09 -0.91
N GLU A 118 2.49 25.93 -0.26
CA GLU A 118 2.07 27.20 -0.84
C GLU A 118 3.33 27.97 -1.29
N GLU A 119 3.48 28.15 -2.60
CA GLU A 119 4.56 28.96 -3.15
C GLU A 119 4.27 30.41 -2.76
N LYS A 120 5.21 31.04 -2.05
CA LYS A 120 5.15 32.48 -1.80
C LYS A 120 5.11 33.19 -3.16
N PRO A 121 4.28 34.23 -3.34
CA PRO A 121 4.18 34.92 -4.62
C PRO A 121 5.57 35.34 -5.07
N ILE A 122 5.94 34.90 -6.27
CA ILE A 122 7.17 35.32 -6.94
C ILE A 122 6.98 36.81 -7.19
N GLU A 123 7.76 37.66 -6.52
CA GLU A 123 7.80 39.09 -6.82
C GLU A 123 8.29 39.25 -8.27
N THR A 124 7.35 39.48 -9.19
CA THR A 124 7.69 39.79 -10.57
C THR A 124 8.32 41.18 -10.60
N TYR A 125 9.62 41.26 -10.87
CA TYR A 125 10.30 42.52 -11.14
C TYR A 125 9.73 43.12 -12.43
N SER A 126 8.73 44.00 -12.30
CA SER A 126 8.34 44.93 -13.35
C SER A 126 9.35 46.07 -13.34
N GLY A 127 10.39 45.93 -14.17
CA GLY A 127 11.40 46.96 -14.36
C GLY A 127 11.90 46.90 -15.79
N GLY A 128 11.22 47.60 -16.70
CA GLY A 128 11.77 47.89 -18.00
C GLY A 128 12.94 48.85 -17.87
N GLN A 129 14.10 48.47 -18.42
CA GLN A 129 14.97 49.33 -19.24
C GLN A 129 16.12 48.50 -19.82
N ALA A 130 16.30 48.63 -21.13
CA ALA A 130 17.39 48.04 -21.90
C ALA A 130 18.69 48.84 -21.69
N VAL A 131 19.82 48.14 -21.48
CA VAL A 131 21.16 48.58 -21.93
C VAL A 131 21.97 47.33 -22.29
N GLN A 132 22.64 47.40 -23.44
CA GLN A 132 23.49 46.37 -24.08
C GLN A 132 24.96 46.47 -23.63
N GLN A 133 25.74 45.48 -24.08
CA GLN A 133 27.21 45.38 -24.21
C GLN A 133 27.93 44.71 -23.01
N GLU A 134 28.84 43.75 -23.18
CA GLU A 134 29.62 43.36 -24.36
C GLU A 134 30.19 41.93 -24.18
N ASP A 135 30.35 41.22 -25.30
CA ASP A 135 31.03 39.92 -25.42
C ASP A 135 32.51 40.01 -25.00
N GLN A 136 33.03 38.94 -24.37
CA GLN A 136 34.29 38.35 -24.80
C GLN A 136 34.43 36.89 -24.37
N GLN A 137 34.51 36.06 -25.40
CA GLN A 137 34.76 34.64 -25.41
C GLN A 137 36.26 34.39 -25.49
N SER A 138 36.80 33.51 -24.64
CA SER A 138 38.02 32.76 -24.94
C SER A 138 37.93 31.36 -24.35
N LYS A 139 37.75 30.40 -25.25
CA LYS A 139 38.01 28.98 -25.05
C LYS A 139 39.54 28.79 -25.10
N GLU A 140 40.07 27.82 -24.37
CA GLU A 140 40.70 26.61 -24.94
C GLU A 140 41.69 25.92 -23.96
N ASN A 141 41.37 24.65 -23.69
CA ASN A 141 42.19 23.46 -23.40
C ASN A 141 43.42 23.52 -22.48
N GLU A 142 43.43 22.62 -21.47
CA GLU A 142 44.26 21.40 -21.56
C GLU A 142 43.83 20.34 -20.53
N GLN A 143 43.56 19.12 -21.03
CA GLN A 143 43.44 17.88 -20.25
C GLN A 143 44.78 17.16 -20.28
N VAL A 144 45.41 16.94 -19.12
CA VAL A 144 46.46 15.94 -18.84
C VAL A 144 46.48 15.81 -17.31
N GLU A 145 46.58 14.70 -16.59
CA GLU A 145 46.45 13.26 -16.78
C GLU A 145 46.50 12.68 -15.33
N LYS A 146 45.92 11.49 -15.17
CA LYS A 146 45.72 10.68 -13.95
C LYS A 146 46.85 10.71 -12.89
N THR A 147 46.47 10.64 -11.60
CA THR A 147 47.07 9.67 -10.65
C THR A 147 46.25 9.49 -9.37
N ASP A 148 46.32 8.25 -8.87
CA ASP A 148 45.56 7.66 -7.76
C ASP A 148 45.94 8.11 -6.34
N ASN A 149 45.03 7.79 -5.41
CA ASN A 149 45.20 7.51 -3.97
C ASN A 149 45.55 8.67 -3.02
N ASN A 150 44.64 8.98 -2.09
CA ASN A 150 44.71 8.35 -0.76
C ASN A 150 43.46 8.55 0.10
N GLN A 151 43.15 7.51 0.85
CA GLN A 151 42.11 7.41 1.88
C GLN A 151 42.40 8.31 3.08
N THR A 152 41.38 8.90 3.69
CA THR A 152 41.27 8.97 5.16
C THR A 152 39.83 9.24 5.58
N GLY A 153 39.26 8.38 6.43
CA GLY A 153 37.92 8.57 6.99
C GLY A 153 37.30 7.31 7.60
N GLU A 154 38.01 6.72 8.58
CA GLU A 154 37.54 5.88 9.71
C GLU A 154 36.60 4.65 9.49
N PRO A 155 36.82 3.56 10.24
CA PRO A 155 36.14 2.27 10.04
C PRO A 155 34.73 2.22 10.68
N PHE A 156 33.77 1.62 9.96
CA PHE A 156 32.49 1.21 10.52
C PHE A 156 32.63 -0.15 11.21
N ASP A 157 32.65 -0.15 12.54
CA ASP A 157 32.56 -1.37 13.35
C ASP A 157 31.14 -1.96 13.27
N ILE A 158 30.98 -3.07 12.53
CA ILE A 158 29.78 -3.92 12.59
C ILE A 158 30.06 -5.03 13.62
N PHE A 159 29.61 -4.82 14.85
CA PHE A 159 29.52 -5.91 15.83
C PHE A 159 28.35 -6.84 15.45
N ILE A 160 28.66 -7.98 14.84
CA ILE A 160 27.79 -9.16 14.88
C ILE A 160 28.19 -9.94 16.13
N SER A 161 27.26 -10.04 17.09
CA SER A 161 27.40 -10.97 18.20
C SER A 161 26.18 -11.88 18.26
N GLY A 162 26.45 -13.19 18.33
CA GLY A 162 25.56 -14.15 18.97
C GLY A 162 24.79 -15.10 18.06
N PHE A 163 25.48 -15.96 17.32
CA PHE A 163 24.96 -17.26 16.91
C PHE A 163 25.66 -18.31 17.78
N GLU A 164 24.97 -18.83 18.80
CA GLU A 164 25.24 -20.14 19.41
C GLU A 164 24.14 -20.48 20.44
N LEU A 165 23.22 -21.37 20.02
CA LEU A 165 22.84 -22.65 20.67
C LEU A 165 21.66 -23.29 19.91
#